data_AF-A0A1H3KPG9-F1
#
_entry.id   AF-A0A1H3KPG9-F1
#
_cell.length_a   1.000
_cell.length_b   1.000
_cell.length_c   1.000
_cell.angle_alpha   90.00
_cell.angle_beta   90.00
_cell.angle_gamma   90.00
#
_symmetry.space_group_name_H-M   'P 1'
#
loop_
_entity.id
_entity.type
_entity.pdbx_description
1 polymer ?
#
loop_
_entity_poly.entity_id
_entity_poly.type
_entity_poly.pdbx_seq_one_letter_code
_entity_poly.pdbx_strand_id
1 'polypeptide(L)'
;MLELSEHDQVDDYPALEGTLAPLRRRGMRLAIDDVGAGFSSLRHIVMADPDVIKMDRSIVSGVDSDPMLARLAQSLVEFAPPAPAAVLVGTGTVLAPAPLTA
;
A
#
# COMPACT_ATOMS: atom_id res chain seq x y z
N MET A 1 -3.57 -12.80 4.53
CA MET A 1 -2.77 -11.63 4.09
C MET A 1 -1.85 -11.31 5.25
N LEU A 2 -0.58 -11.08 4.96
CA LEU A 2 0.37 -10.56 5.94
C LEU A 2 0.40 -9.04 5.79
N GLU A 3 0.51 -8.33 6.90
CA GLU A 3 0.57 -6.87 6.93
C GLU A 3 1.93 -6.45 7.48
N LEU A 4 2.58 -5.52 6.78
CA LEU A 4 3.81 -4.85 7.21
C LEU A 4 3.43 -3.41 7.54
N SER A 5 3.50 -3.02 8.81
CA SER A 5 3.22 -1.64 9.21
C SER A 5 4.32 -0.72 8.69
N GLU A 6 3.99 0.53 8.40
CA GLU A 6 5.02 1.52 8.08
C GLU A 6 6.05 1.72 9.21
N HIS A 7 5.69 1.41 10.45
CA HIS A 7 6.57 1.52 11.62
C HIS A 7 7.53 0.33 11.75
N ASP A 8 7.29 -0.75 11.01
CA ASP A 8 8.17 -1.92 11.04
C ASP A 8 9.51 -1.60 10.38
N GLN A 9 10.60 -1.90 11.09
CA GLN A 9 11.94 -1.75 10.56
C GLN A 9 12.30 -2.99 9.75
N VAL A 10 12.60 -2.78 8.47
CA VAL A 10 13.11 -3.81 7.56
C VAL A 10 14.49 -3.38 7.08
N ASP A 11 15.51 -4.02 7.63
CA ASP A 11 16.91 -3.74 7.30
C ASP A 11 17.36 -4.51 6.04
N ASP A 12 16.78 -5.69 5.80
CA ASP A 12 17.14 -6.59 4.68
C ASP A 12 15.87 -7.06 3.94
N TYR A 13 15.49 -6.32 2.90
CA TYR A 13 14.36 -6.66 2.04
C TYR A 13 14.59 -7.94 1.22
N PRO A 14 15.79 -8.21 0.66
CA PRO A 14 16.06 -9.50 0.03
C PRO A 14 15.81 -10.70 0.95
N ALA A 15 16.21 -10.62 2.23
CA ALA A 15 15.92 -11.68 3.20
C ALA A 15 14.42 -11.82 3.50
N LEU A 16 13.70 -10.69 3.62
CA LEU A 16 12.25 -10.69 3.75
C LEU A 16 11.57 -11.35 2.54
N GLU A 17 11.96 -10.96 1.32
CA GLU A 17 11.43 -11.54 0.08
C GLU A 17 11.68 -13.05 0.01
N GLY A 18 12.90 -13.50 0.31
CA GLY A 18 13.25 -14.91 0.35
C GLY A 18 12.38 -15.71 1.33
N THR A 19 12.05 -15.11 2.47
CA THR A 19 11.19 -15.69 3.50
C THR A 19 9.72 -15.75 3.04
N LEU A 20 9.23 -14.69 2.40
CA LEU A 20 7.83 -14.59 1.99
C LEU A 20 7.55 -15.33 0.69
N ALA A 21 8.52 -15.52 -0.20
CA ALA A 21 8.32 -16.09 -1.53
C ALA A 21 7.61 -17.47 -1.54
N PRO A 22 7.95 -18.45 -0.66
CA PRO A 22 7.22 -19.71 -0.59
C PRO A 22 5.76 -19.57 -0.12
N LEU A 23 5.45 -18.54 0.66
CA LEU A 23 4.10 -18.25 1.12
C LEU A 23 3.30 -17.53 0.03
N ARG A 24 3.93 -16.56 -0.65
CA ARG A 24 3.33 -15.86 -1.80
C ARG A 24 2.98 -16.81 -2.93
N ARG A 25 3.85 -17.79 -3.23
CA ARG A 25 3.55 -18.89 -4.19
C ARG A 25 2.34 -19.74 -3.81
N ARG A 26 1.92 -19.74 -2.54
CA ARG A 26 0.72 -20.44 -2.05
C ARG A 26 -0.50 -19.51 -1.93
N GLY A 27 -0.43 -18.30 -2.48
CA GLY A 27 -1.52 -17.33 -2.49
C GLY A 27 -1.56 -16.39 -1.27
N MET A 28 -0.52 -16.36 -0.43
CA MET A 28 -0.41 -15.30 0.57
C MET A 28 -0.21 -13.96 -0.12
N ARG A 29 -1.02 -12.98 0.25
CA ARG A 29 -0.84 -11.57 -0.13
C ARG A 29 -0.09 -10.79 0.97
N LEU A 30 0.74 -9.85 0.57
CA LEU A 30 1.38 -8.86 1.43
C LEU A 30 0.66 -7.51 1.31
N ALA A 31 0.40 -6.86 2.43
CA ALA A 31 -0.08 -5.49 2.50
C ALA A 31 0.93 -4.60 3.21
N ILE A 32 1.02 -3.33 2.82
CA ILE A 32 1.62 -2.28 3.65
C ILE A 32 0.50 -1.58 4.39
N ASP A 33 0.61 -1.51 5.71
CA ASP A 33 -0.40 -0.92 6.60
C ASP A 33 -0.06 0.50 7.04
N ASP A 34 -1.10 1.27 7.36
CA ASP A 34 -1.04 2.66 7.81
C ASP A 34 -0.19 3.58 6.92
N VAL A 35 -0.31 3.40 5.60
CA VAL A 35 0.48 4.16 4.64
C VAL A 35 0.14 5.65 4.74
N GLY A 36 1.16 6.44 5.05
CA GLY A 36 1.09 7.90 5.15
C GLY A 36 0.91 8.45 6.56
N ALA A 37 0.95 7.61 7.60
CA ALA A 37 1.10 8.07 8.98
C ALA A 37 2.55 8.54 9.31
N GLY A 38 3.52 8.22 8.43
CA GLY A 38 4.95 8.47 8.65
C GLY A 38 5.80 8.33 7.38
N PHE A 39 7.13 8.25 7.55
CA PHE A 39 8.10 8.41 6.45
C PHE A 39 8.49 7.10 5.72
N SER A 40 8.37 5.93 6.35
CA SER A 40 8.90 4.66 5.82
C SER A 40 8.01 4.00 4.76
N SER A 41 6.75 4.41 4.68
CA SER A 41 5.72 3.88 3.80
C SER A 41 6.16 3.67 2.34
N LEU A 42 6.75 4.70 1.71
CA LEU A 42 7.17 4.62 0.31
C LEU A 42 8.30 3.61 0.08
N ARG A 43 9.23 3.49 1.04
CA ARG A 43 10.31 2.51 0.95
C ARG A 43 9.75 1.10 0.98
N HIS A 44 8.82 0.82 1.89
CA HIS A 44 8.16 -0.49 1.97
C HIS A 44 7.42 -0.82 0.67
N ILE A 45 6.67 0.13 0.11
CA ILE A 45 5.95 -0.05 -1.17
C ILE A 45 6.92 -0.42 -2.30
N VAL A 46 8.02 0.33 -2.45
CA VAL A 46 8.98 0.11 -3.54
C VAL A 46 9.77 -1.19 -3.35
N MET A 47 10.18 -1.49 -2.12
CA MET A 47 11.13 -2.58 -1.86
C MET A 47 10.47 -3.93 -1.59
N ALA A 48 9.23 -3.96 -1.09
CA ALA A 48 8.54 -5.20 -0.73
C ALA A 48 7.53 -5.68 -1.78
N ASP A 49 7.28 -4.89 -2.83
CA ASP A 49 6.33 -5.17 -3.92
C ASP A 49 4.99 -5.75 -3.39
N PRO A 50 4.25 -4.96 -2.59
CA PRO A 50 3.08 -5.44 -1.88
C PRO A 50 1.91 -5.67 -2.84
N ASP A 51 1.06 -6.63 -2.52
CA ASP A 51 -0.20 -6.85 -3.23
C ASP A 51 -1.29 -5.88 -2.79
N VAL A 52 -1.13 -5.14 -1.68
CA VAL A 52 -2.13 -4.23 -1.14
C VAL A 52 -1.43 -3.04 -0.48
N ILE A 53 -1.97 -1.84 -0.70
CA ILE A 53 -1.61 -0.63 0.04
C ILE A 53 -2.82 -0.23 0.87
N LYS A 54 -2.68 -0.14 2.20
CA LYS A 54 -3.74 0.33 3.10
C LYS A 54 -3.38 1.77 3.50
N MET A 55 -4.18 2.73 3.05
CA MET A 55 -3.96 4.13 3.44
C MET A 55 -4.35 4.34 4.90
N ASP A 56 -3.55 5.13 5.62
CA ASP A 56 -3.91 5.58 6.96
C ASP A 56 -5.26 6.32 6.96
N ARG A 57 -5.98 6.18 8.07
CA ARG A 57 -7.31 6.74 8.24
C ARG A 57 -7.30 8.27 8.14
N SER A 58 -6.24 8.96 8.55
CA SER A 58 -6.18 10.43 8.51
C SER A 58 -6.27 10.94 7.06
N ILE A 59 -5.58 10.29 6.12
CA ILE A 59 -5.64 10.62 4.69
C ILE A 59 -7.06 10.42 4.18
N VAL A 60 -7.59 9.21 4.39
CA VAL A 60 -8.94 8.82 3.96
C VAL A 60 -10.00 9.78 4.47
N SER A 61 -9.96 10.10 5.76
CA SER A 61 -10.97 10.97 6.38
C SER A 61 -10.91 12.42 5.91
N GLY A 62 -9.79 12.82 5.30
CA GLY A 62 -9.57 14.19 4.84
C GLY A 62 -9.75 14.41 3.34
N VAL A 63 -9.81 13.36 2.51
CA VAL A 63 -9.82 13.51 1.03
C VAL A 63 -10.99 14.35 0.50
N ASP A 64 -12.15 14.34 1.15
CA ASP A 64 -13.33 15.10 0.73
C ASP A 64 -13.19 16.61 1.01
N SER A 65 -12.32 16.97 1.96
CA SER A 65 -12.21 18.35 2.48
C SER A 65 -10.85 19.01 2.20
N ASP A 66 -9.81 18.23 1.91
CA ASP A 66 -8.45 18.72 1.68
C ASP A 66 -7.94 18.26 0.29
N PRO A 67 -7.80 19.19 -0.67
CA PRO A 67 -7.27 18.90 -1.99
C PRO A 67 -5.86 18.29 -1.99
N MET A 68 -5.03 18.58 -0.98
CA MET A 68 -3.70 17.99 -0.86
C MET A 68 -3.79 16.52 -0.48
N LEU A 69 -4.66 16.16 0.48
CA LEU A 69 -4.89 14.77 0.86
C LEU A 69 -5.52 13.97 -0.30
N ALA A 70 -6.42 14.58 -1.06
CA ALA A 70 -6.98 13.95 -2.27
C ALA A 70 -5.89 13.63 -3.30
N ARG A 71 -4.96 14.55 -3.54
CA ARG A 71 -3.82 14.34 -4.46
C ARG A 71 -2.87 13.27 -3.94
N LEU A 72 -2.57 13.27 -2.64
CA LEU A 72 -1.74 12.23 -2.02
C LEU A 72 -2.37 10.85 -2.18
N ALA A 73 -3.67 10.72 -1.87
CA ALA A 73 -4.41 9.48 -2.05
C ALA A 73 -4.37 8.99 -3.50
N GLN A 74 -4.57 9.90 -4.47
CA GLN A 74 -4.47 9.57 -5.89
C GLN A 74 -3.05 9.07 -6.27
N SER A 75 -2.00 9.75 -5.83
CA SER A 75 -0.63 9.31 -6.09
C SER A 75 -0.34 7.92 -5.49
N LEU A 76 -0.83 7.63 -4.27
CA LEU A 76 -0.68 6.31 -3.66
C LEU A 76 -1.42 5.22 -4.44
N VAL A 77 -2.56 5.53 -5.03
CA VAL A 77 -3.28 4.63 -5.96
C VAL A 77 -2.47 4.41 -7.24
N GLU A 78 -1.80 5.42 -7.76
CA GLU A 78 -0.91 5.29 -8.95
C GLU A 78 0.37 4.48 -8.65
N PHE A 79 0.85 4.50 -7.41
CA PHE A 79 1.97 3.65 -6.97
C PHE A 79 1.60 2.18 -6.79
N ALA A 80 0.30 1.86 -6.66
CA ALA A 80 -0.13 0.48 -6.47
C ALA A 80 0.08 -0.32 -7.77
N PRO A 81 0.59 -1.57 -7.67
CA PRO A 81 0.78 -2.41 -8.85
C PRO A 81 -0.55 -2.73 -9.55
N PRO A 82 -0.55 -2.95 -10.89
CA PRO A 82 -1.75 -3.27 -11.64
C PRO A 82 -2.35 -4.60 -11.15
N ALA A 83 -3.59 -4.50 -10.65
CA ALA A 83 -4.54 -5.53 -10.16
C ALA A 83 -4.07 -6.99 -9.94
N PRO A 84 -4.48 -7.63 -8.80
CA PRO A 84 -5.61 -7.24 -7.96
C PRO A 84 -5.14 -6.63 -6.63
N ALA A 85 -4.39 -5.52 -6.71
CA ALA A 85 -4.05 -4.71 -5.56
C ALA A 85 -5.11 -3.63 -5.34
N ALA A 86 -6.04 -3.91 -4.43
CA ALA A 86 -6.98 -2.92 -3.94
C ALA A 86 -6.24 -1.94 -3.02
N VAL A 87 -6.39 -0.63 -3.25
CA VAL A 87 -6.13 0.32 -2.17
C VAL A 87 -7.31 0.24 -1.20
N LEU A 88 -7.06 -0.34 -0.04
CA LEU A 88 -8.08 -0.59 0.97
C LEU A 88 -8.16 0.62 1.90
N VAL A 89 -9.28 1.30 1.79
CA VAL A 89 -9.65 2.44 2.62
C VAL A 89 -10.44 1.90 3.82
N GLY A 90 -9.84 1.96 5.03
CA GLY A 90 -10.39 1.90 6.40
C GLY A 90 -11.58 1.00 6.79
N THR A 91 -12.57 0.77 5.92
CA THR A 91 -13.80 -0.02 6.15
C THR A 91 -14.35 -0.69 4.87
N GLY A 92 -13.52 -0.94 3.86
CA GLY A 92 -13.89 -1.83 2.73
C GLY A 92 -14.18 -1.15 1.39
N THR A 93 -13.81 0.12 1.22
CA THR A 93 -13.88 0.76 -0.10
C THR A 93 -12.56 0.54 -0.85
N VAL A 94 -12.66 0.00 -2.06
CA VAL A 94 -11.53 -0.16 -2.98
C VAL A 94 -11.48 1.06 -3.89
N LEU A 95 -10.43 1.88 -3.78
CA LEU A 95 -10.10 2.82 -4.84
C LEU A 95 -9.30 2.04 -5.88
N ALA A 96 -9.90 1.79 -7.05
CA ALA A 96 -9.18 1.26 -8.20
C ALA A 96 -8.48 2.43 -8.92
N PRO A 97 -7.25 2.25 -9.43
CA PRO A 97 -6.64 3.26 -10.29
C PRO A 97 -7.55 3.54 -11.48
N ALA A 98 -7.77 4.82 -11.78
CA ALA A 98 -8.38 5.21 -13.05
C ALA A 98 -7.48 4.66 -14.18
N PRO A 99 -8.05 4.16 -15.28
CA PRO A 99 -7.23 3.73 -16.41
C PRO A 99 -6.37 4.91 -16.86
N LEU A 100 -5.05 4.69 -16.97
CA LEU A 100 -4.14 5.62 -17.61
C LEU A 100 -4.61 5.80 -19.05
N THR A 101 -5.37 6.85 -19.34
CA THR A 101 -5.60 7.29 -20.71
C THR A 101 -4.28 7.80 -21.27
N ALA A 102 -3.75 7.05 -22.23
CA ALA A 102 -2.58 7.40 -23.03
C ALA A 102 -2.80 8.68 -23.85
#